data_AF-A0A6A7LLI7-F1
#
_entry.id   AF-A0A6A7LLI7-F1
#
_cell.length_a   1.000
_cell.length_b   1.000
_cell.length_c   1.000
_cell.angle_alpha   90.00
_cell.angle_beta   90.00
_cell.angle_gamma   90.00
#
_symmetry.space_group_name_H-M   'P 1'
#
loop_
_entity.id
_entity.type
_entity.pdbx_description
1 polymer ?
#
loop_
_entity_poly.entity_id
_entity_poly.type
_entity_poly.pdbx_seq_one_letter_code
_entity_poly.pdbx_strand_id
1 'polypeptide(L)'
;MLERVPPIARLLQQPLASEFCAFIGQRLGAETVNCASNDEAVEGTDVAVMATSTRDPVINGHTGGPGCTVISNTPEELDQQTVRKASKTVVTSAEDVETHVPAWQAVYDLLHSGELPP
;
A
#
# COMPACT_ATOMS: atom_id res chain seq x y z
N MET A 1 -20.39 -14.28 38.20
CA MET A 1 -19.78 -15.01 37.06
C MET A 1 -18.95 -14.01 36.30
N LEU A 2 -17.62 -14.07 36.43
CA LEU A 2 -16.71 -13.28 35.61
C LEU A 2 -16.60 -13.99 34.26
N GLU A 3 -17.12 -13.38 33.21
CA GLU A 3 -16.90 -13.84 31.84
C GLU A 3 -15.40 -13.84 31.57
N ARG A 4 -14.88 -15.01 31.20
CA ARG A 4 -13.48 -15.18 30.83
C ARG A 4 -13.22 -14.36 29.58
N VAL A 5 -12.44 -13.29 29.72
CA VAL A 5 -11.80 -12.62 28.58
C VAL A 5 -11.01 -13.70 27.82
N PRO A 6 -11.28 -13.91 26.51
CA PRO A 6 -10.55 -14.90 25.74
C PRO A 6 -9.05 -14.55 25.73
N PRO A 7 -8.15 -15.54 25.72
CA PRO A 7 -6.72 -15.29 25.71
C PRO A 7 -6.34 -14.42 24.50
N ILE A 8 -5.47 -13.45 24.74
CA ILE A 8 -4.86 -12.50 23.77
C ILE A 8 -4.23 -13.19 22.55
N ALA A 9 -4.13 -14.52 22.53
CA ALA A 9 -3.61 -15.33 21.42
C ALA A 9 -4.41 -15.25 20.10
N ARG A 10 -5.59 -14.59 20.05
CA ARG A 10 -6.35 -14.40 18.79
C ARG A 10 -5.92 -13.16 17.98
N LEU A 11 -4.93 -12.40 18.43
CA LEU A 11 -4.50 -11.13 17.84
C LEU A 11 -3.44 -11.23 16.71
N LEU A 12 -3.11 -12.44 16.23
CA LEU A 12 -2.10 -12.63 15.17
C LEU A 12 -2.60 -13.37 13.92
N GLN A 13 -3.91 -13.66 13.82
CA GLN A 13 -4.48 -14.06 12.54
C GLN A 13 -5.03 -12.81 11.89
N GLN A 14 -4.34 -12.33 10.84
CA GLN A 14 -4.93 -11.34 9.95
C GLN A 14 -6.33 -11.84 9.60
N PRO A 15 -7.40 -11.03 9.76
CA PRO A 15 -8.73 -11.47 9.35
C PRO A 15 -8.65 -11.92 7.90
N LEU A 16 -9.34 -13.02 7.57
CA LEU A 16 -9.46 -13.45 6.18
C LEU A 16 -9.99 -12.25 5.38
N ALA A 17 -9.42 -11.97 4.21
CA ALA A 17 -9.76 -10.78 3.42
C ALA A 17 -11.28 -10.59 3.22
N SER A 18 -12.02 -11.71 3.13
CA SER A 18 -13.48 -11.75 3.10
C SER A 18 -14.17 -11.21 4.36
N GLU A 19 -13.67 -11.53 5.55
CA GLU A 19 -14.18 -11.02 6.83
C GLU A 19 -13.93 -9.52 6.96
N PHE A 20 -12.74 -9.06 6.55
CA PHE A 20 -12.40 -7.65 6.55
C PHE A 20 -13.29 -6.86 5.58
N CYS A 21 -13.49 -7.35 4.35
CA CYS A 21 -14.38 -6.73 3.37
C CYS A 21 -15.80 -6.57 3.92
N ALA A 22 -16.39 -7.65 4.45
CA ALA A 22 -17.74 -7.60 5.01
C ALA A 22 -17.84 -6.58 6.17
N PHE A 23 -16.86 -6.57 7.07
CA PHE A 23 -16.81 -5.63 8.18
C PHE A 23 -16.71 -4.17 7.72
N ILE A 24 -15.75 -3.86 6.84
CA ILE A 24 -15.47 -2.48 6.45
C ILE A 24 -16.58 -1.93 5.54
N GLY A 25 -17.15 -2.75 4.67
CA GLY A 25 -18.29 -2.39 3.83
C GLY A 25 -19.51 -2.01 4.66
N GLN A 26 -19.85 -2.81 5.68
CA GLN A 26 -20.91 -2.46 6.63
C GLN A 26 -20.59 -1.18 7.42
N ARG A 27 -19.34 -1.03 7.89
CA ARG A 27 -18.92 0.10 8.72
C ARG A 27 -18.94 1.43 7.98
N LEU A 28 -18.60 1.42 6.68
CA LEU A 28 -18.54 2.60 5.83
C LEU A 28 -19.84 2.84 5.03
N GLY A 29 -20.72 1.84 4.94
CA GLY A 29 -21.89 1.91 4.06
C GLY A 29 -21.49 1.90 2.58
N ALA A 30 -20.42 1.19 2.25
CA ALA A 30 -19.84 1.11 0.91
C ALA A 30 -19.80 -0.34 0.42
N GLU A 31 -19.85 -0.50 -0.89
CA GLU A 31 -19.59 -1.79 -1.51
C GLU A 31 -18.12 -2.17 -1.33
N THR A 32 -17.87 -3.44 -1.04
CA THR A 32 -16.52 -4.00 -0.91
C THR A 32 -16.44 -5.29 -1.70
N VAL A 33 -15.36 -5.46 -2.45
CA VAL A 33 -15.08 -6.65 -3.24
C VAL A 33 -13.83 -7.32 -2.68
N ASN A 34 -13.93 -8.61 -2.39
CA ASN A 34 -12.78 -9.42 -2.03
C ASN A 34 -12.10 -9.94 -3.31
N CYS A 35 -11.03 -9.28 -3.74
CA CYS A 35 -10.27 -9.65 -4.93
C CYS A 35 -9.41 -10.90 -4.71
N ALA A 36 -9.17 -11.66 -5.77
CA ALA A 36 -8.33 -12.86 -5.76
C ALA A 36 -6.83 -12.56 -5.89
N SER A 37 -6.46 -11.34 -6.30
CA SER A 37 -5.08 -10.90 -6.47
C SER A 37 -4.91 -9.38 -6.28
N ASN A 38 -3.66 -8.94 -6.08
CA ASN A 38 -3.32 -7.52 -6.01
C ASN A 38 -3.59 -6.79 -7.34
N ASP A 39 -3.32 -7.45 -8.46
CA ASP A 39 -3.54 -6.87 -9.79
C ASP A 39 -5.03 -6.59 -10.02
N GLU A 40 -5.90 -7.53 -9.66
CA GLU A 40 -7.36 -7.35 -9.71
C GLU A 40 -7.83 -6.21 -8.78
N ALA A 41 -7.22 -6.07 -7.60
CA ALA A 41 -7.58 -5.03 -6.66
C ALA A 41 -7.20 -3.61 -7.13
N VAL A 42 -6.22 -3.48 -8.03
CA VAL A 42 -5.70 -2.19 -8.48
C VAL A 42 -6.20 -1.82 -9.90
N GLU A 43 -6.54 -2.81 -10.72
CA GLU A 43 -7.03 -2.59 -12.08
C GLU A 43 -8.27 -1.68 -12.09
N GLY A 44 -8.19 -0.56 -12.83
CA GLY A 44 -9.29 0.39 -12.98
C GLY A 44 -9.59 1.25 -11.73
N THR A 45 -8.78 1.18 -10.68
CA THR A 45 -8.98 2.00 -9.48
C THR A 45 -8.56 3.46 -9.69
N ASP A 46 -9.31 4.39 -9.09
CA ASP A 46 -8.94 5.80 -9.01
C ASP A 46 -7.89 6.05 -7.91
N VAL A 47 -7.96 5.29 -6.81
CA VAL A 47 -7.06 5.38 -5.66
C VAL A 47 -6.69 3.98 -5.19
N ALA A 48 -5.40 3.65 -5.22
CA ALA A 48 -4.85 2.42 -4.67
C ALA A 48 -4.11 2.73 -3.36
N VAL A 49 -4.45 2.02 -2.28
CA VAL A 49 -3.81 2.17 -0.97
C VAL A 49 -3.18 0.84 -0.56
N MET A 50 -1.88 0.85 -0.31
CA MET A 50 -1.16 -0.29 0.25
C MET A 50 -0.88 -0.05 1.74
N ALA A 51 -1.23 -1.06 2.53
CA ALA A 51 -1.08 -1.08 3.98
C ALA A 51 -0.70 -2.50 4.43
N THR A 52 0.38 -2.99 3.85
CA THR A 52 0.91 -4.33 4.05
C THR A 52 2.07 -4.31 5.04
N SER A 53 2.53 -5.50 5.43
CA SER A 53 3.75 -5.68 6.22
C SER A 53 4.86 -6.36 5.43
N THR A 54 4.73 -6.46 4.10
CA THR A 54 5.75 -7.09 3.25
C THR A 54 6.92 -6.14 3.02
N ARG A 55 8.09 -6.72 2.75
CA ARG A 55 9.29 -5.99 2.33
C ARG A 55 9.55 -6.11 0.83
N ASP A 56 8.69 -6.84 0.14
CA ASP A 56 8.71 -7.01 -1.30
C ASP A 56 7.59 -6.17 -1.93
N PRO A 57 7.81 -5.58 -3.11
CA PRO A 57 6.80 -4.84 -3.84
C PRO A 57 5.50 -5.63 -4.00
N VAL A 58 4.38 -4.97 -3.70
CA VAL A 58 3.04 -5.55 -3.74
C VAL A 58 2.44 -5.42 -5.14
N ILE A 59 2.94 -4.43 -5.89
CA ILE A 59 2.44 -4.01 -7.19
C ILE A 59 3.57 -3.91 -8.22
N ASN A 60 3.32 -4.45 -9.41
CA ASN A 60 4.30 -4.58 -10.49
C ASN A 60 4.03 -3.57 -11.61
N GLY A 61 4.52 -2.34 -11.49
CA GLY A 61 4.60 -1.34 -12.56
C GLY A 61 3.31 -0.97 -13.30
N HIS A 62 2.14 -1.50 -12.95
CA HIS A 62 0.89 -1.42 -13.73
C HIS A 62 -0.27 -0.95 -12.86
N THR A 63 -0.03 0.08 -12.06
CA THR A 63 -0.95 0.47 -11.01
C THR A 63 -1.88 1.59 -11.44
N GLY A 64 -3.02 1.14 -11.93
CA GLY A 64 -4.13 1.99 -12.31
C GLY A 64 -3.99 2.59 -13.70
N GLY A 65 -5.13 2.96 -14.26
CA GLY A 65 -5.16 3.72 -15.50
C GLY A 65 -4.61 5.14 -15.30
N PRO A 66 -4.45 5.91 -16.39
CA PRO A 66 -4.16 7.34 -16.29
C PRO A 66 -5.09 8.03 -15.28
N GLY A 67 -4.52 8.76 -14.32
CA GLY A 67 -5.27 9.46 -13.26
C GLY A 67 -5.31 8.75 -11.91
N CYS A 68 -4.82 7.51 -11.81
CA CYS A 68 -4.75 6.79 -10.54
C CYS A 68 -3.80 7.45 -9.53
N THR A 69 -4.23 7.54 -8.27
CA THR A 69 -3.38 7.92 -7.14
C THR A 69 -2.96 6.67 -6.37
N VAL A 70 -1.66 6.47 -6.22
CA VAL A 70 -1.09 5.36 -5.44
C VAL A 70 -0.58 5.90 -4.10
N ILE A 71 -1.05 5.31 -3.00
CA ILE A 71 -0.67 5.65 -1.63
C ILE A 71 0.01 4.43 -1.02
N SER A 72 1.29 4.60 -0.68
CA SER A 72 2.08 3.58 -0.01
C SER A 72 2.31 4.00 1.44
N ASN A 73 2.03 3.13 2.39
CA ASN A 73 2.37 3.40 3.79
C ASN A 73 3.86 3.17 4.03
N THR A 74 4.42 2.15 3.39
CA THR A 74 5.86 1.90 3.41
C THR A 74 6.41 1.85 1.99
N PRO A 75 7.61 2.42 1.78
CA PRO A 75 8.21 2.50 0.44
C PRO A 75 8.46 1.14 -0.23
N GLU A 76 8.67 0.08 0.55
CA GLU A 76 8.94 -1.28 0.10
C GLU A 76 7.76 -1.91 -0.66
N GLU A 77 6.56 -1.34 -0.57
CA GLU A 77 5.38 -1.87 -1.25
C GLU A 77 5.38 -1.50 -2.75
N LEU A 78 6.25 -0.58 -3.17
CA LEU A 78 6.34 -0.07 -4.54
C LEU A 78 7.58 -0.63 -5.26
N ASP A 79 7.38 -1.07 -6.50
CA ASP A 79 8.49 -1.38 -7.40
C ASP A 79 9.03 -0.11 -8.09
N GLN A 80 10.25 -0.22 -8.65
CA GLN A 80 10.88 0.91 -9.36
C GLN A 80 10.04 1.43 -10.53
N GLN A 81 9.33 0.54 -11.23
CA GLN A 81 8.55 0.92 -12.40
C GLN A 81 7.33 1.77 -12.03
N THR A 82 6.66 1.45 -10.93
CA THR A 82 5.54 2.23 -10.40
C THR A 82 5.97 3.65 -10.14
N VAL A 83 7.11 3.84 -9.45
CA VAL A 83 7.58 5.18 -9.12
C VAL A 83 8.00 5.94 -10.39
N ARG A 84 8.71 5.31 -11.33
CA ARG A 84 9.14 5.97 -12.58
C ARG A 84 7.99 6.35 -13.53
N LYS A 85 6.88 5.61 -13.51
CA LYS A 85 5.70 5.93 -14.33
C LYS A 85 4.85 7.04 -13.73
N ALA A 86 5.00 7.33 -12.44
CA ALA A 86 4.27 8.38 -11.79
C ALA A 86 4.59 9.73 -12.44
N SER A 87 3.56 10.44 -12.87
CA SER A 87 3.72 11.82 -13.37
C SER A 87 4.11 12.79 -12.25
N LYS A 88 3.85 12.43 -11.00
CA LYS A 88 4.21 13.16 -9.80
C LYS A 88 4.46 12.20 -8.64
N THR A 89 5.56 12.42 -7.92
CA THR A 89 5.86 11.71 -6.66
C THR A 89 5.81 12.72 -5.53
N VAL A 90 5.10 12.38 -4.44
CA VAL A 90 5.02 13.22 -3.24
C VAL A 90 5.48 12.37 -2.06
N VAL A 91 6.41 12.93 -1.28
CA VAL A 91 6.89 12.35 -0.02
C VAL A 91 6.60 13.33 1.11
N THR A 92 6.33 12.81 2.31
CA THR A 92 6.06 13.64 3.49
C THR A 92 7.32 14.30 4.04
N SER A 93 8.47 13.62 3.93
CA SER A 93 9.78 14.07 4.40
C SER A 93 10.85 13.49 3.48
N ALA A 94 11.65 14.35 2.86
CA ALA A 94 12.81 13.91 2.08
C ALA A 94 13.88 13.27 2.98
N GLU A 95 14.06 13.81 4.19
CA GLU A 95 14.98 13.28 5.19
C GLU A 95 14.62 11.84 5.61
N ASP A 96 13.33 11.56 5.80
CA ASP A 96 12.88 10.22 6.18
C ASP A 96 13.17 9.21 5.06
N VAL A 97 13.07 9.64 3.80
CA VAL A 97 13.42 8.80 2.65
C VAL A 97 14.92 8.55 2.58
N GLU A 98 15.75 9.57 2.79
CA GLU A 98 17.22 9.47 2.74
C GLU A 98 17.79 8.63 3.89
N THR A 99 17.15 8.68 5.06
CA THR A 99 17.61 8.01 6.28
C THR A 99 16.97 6.65 6.52
N HIS A 100 16.02 6.23 5.67
CA HIS A 100 15.37 4.91 5.78
C HIS A 100 16.39 3.77 5.64
N VAL A 101 16.25 2.73 6.46
CA VAL A 101 17.18 1.58 6.46
C VAL A 101 16.40 0.25 6.33
N PRO A 102 16.63 -0.54 5.27
CA PRO A 102 17.54 -0.25 4.15
C PRO A 102 17.04 0.94 3.30
N ALA A 103 17.97 1.62 2.64
CA ALA A 103 17.63 2.74 1.76
C ALA A 103 16.62 2.27 0.69
N TRP A 104 15.61 3.09 0.44
CA TRP A 104 14.65 2.80 -0.62
C TRP A 104 15.26 3.11 -1.98
N GLN A 105 15.97 2.13 -2.56
CA GLN A 105 16.78 2.38 -3.76
C GLN A 105 15.99 3.03 -4.91
N ALA A 106 14.71 2.69 -5.10
CA ALA A 106 13.90 3.28 -6.17
C ALA A 106 13.71 4.80 -6.05
N VAL A 107 13.28 5.28 -4.88
CA VAL A 107 13.08 6.72 -4.66
C VAL A 107 14.38 7.42 -4.30
N TYR A 108 15.29 6.74 -3.64
CA TYR A 108 16.64 7.24 -3.45
C TYR A 108 17.31 7.54 -4.80
N ASP A 109 17.23 6.61 -5.77
CA ASP A 109 17.74 6.81 -7.13
C ASP A 109 17.04 7.99 -7.79
N LEU A 110 15.71 8.11 -7.67
CA LEU A 110 14.96 9.23 -8.23
C LEU A 110 15.35 10.58 -7.61
N LEU A 111 15.47 10.66 -6.29
CA LEU A 111 15.93 11.84 -5.55
C LEU A 111 17.30 12.32 -6.06
N HIS A 112 18.20 11.39 -6.36
CA HIS A 112 19.57 11.69 -6.76
C HIS A 112 19.79 11.77 -8.27
N SER A 113 18.86 11.27 -9.08
CA SER A 113 18.93 11.30 -10.55
C SER A 113 18.68 12.69 -11.14
N GLY A 114 18.07 13.60 -10.37
CA GLY A 114 17.57 14.88 -10.87
C GLY A 114 16.31 14.75 -11.75
N GLU A 115 15.72 13.56 -11.83
CA GLU A 115 14.49 13.29 -12.60
C GLU A 115 13.21 13.62 -11.82
N LEU A 116 13.29 13.88 -10.51
CA LEU A 116 12.14 14.35 -9.75
C LEU A 116 11.77 15.77 -10.18
N PRO A 117 10.58 15.98 -10.76
CA PRO A 117 10.12 17.33 -11.05
C PRO A 117 9.93 18.12 -9.73
N PRO A 118 10.20 19.44 -9.73
CA PRO A 118 10.03 20.30 -8.56
C PRO A 118 8.57 20.35 -8.05
#